data_AF-Q683W6-F1
#
_entry.id   AF-Q683W6-F1
#
_cell.length_a   1.000
_cell.length_b   1.000
_cell.length_c   1.000
_cell.angle_alpha   90.00
_cell.angle_beta   90.00
_cell.angle_gamma   90.00
#
_symmetry.space_group_name_H-M   'P 1'
#
loop_
_entity.id
_entity.type
_entity.pdbx_description
1 polymer ?
#
loop_
_entity_poly.entity_id
_entity_poly.type
_entity_poly.pdbx_seq_one_letter_code
_entity_poly.pdbx_strand_id
1 'polypeptide(L)'
;KLFSMAHAVALDLAALNVQRGRDHGIPPYHDFRVFCNLSTVQTFDDLRNEIKNPDVREKLKRLYGSPLNIDLFPALMVEDLIPGSRLGPTLMCLLTTQFRNIRDGDRFWYENPGVFTAAQLTQIKQTSLARVLCDNGDNITKVQHDLFRVAEFPHGYVSCKNIAKMDLRVWQDCCEDCRTRGQFSTFSNHFRGKRSTEHSYKEDNKEPSSLLNQSVNTTCNTEQPKNLPHVNDFKEFVLDMQKTITGLRKQIKKLESRLSNTDCTDETGESHSTKEKWNKDACTKCECYNGHITCFVKSCPPVNCSRPQRIEGVCCPVCTDDKIQST
;
A
#
# COMPACT_ATOMS: atom_id res chain seq x y z
N LYS A 1 -9.34 -17.35 -15.10
CA LYS A 1 -10.49 -16.43 -15.27
C LYS A 1 -10.41 -15.36 -14.20
N LEU A 2 -9.89 -14.18 -14.55
CA LEU A 2 -9.74 -13.07 -13.60
C LEU A 2 -11.11 -12.47 -13.27
N PHE A 3 -11.36 -12.19 -11.99
CA PHE A 3 -12.57 -11.53 -11.46
C PHE A 3 -13.93 -12.08 -11.95
N SER A 4 -13.99 -13.39 -12.19
CA SER A 4 -15.23 -14.06 -12.65
C SER A 4 -16.43 -13.92 -11.71
N MET A 5 -16.21 -13.63 -10.42
CA MET A 5 -17.28 -13.44 -9.43
C MET A 5 -17.74 -11.98 -9.31
N ALA A 6 -16.99 -11.03 -9.86
CA ALA A 6 -17.23 -9.60 -9.72
C ALA A 6 -17.62 -8.91 -11.05
N HIS A 7 -17.36 -9.56 -12.19
CA HIS A 7 -17.75 -9.06 -13.51
C HIS A 7 -18.66 -10.05 -14.23
N ALA A 8 -19.55 -9.52 -15.08
CA ALA A 8 -20.43 -10.30 -15.93
C ALA A 8 -19.66 -11.23 -16.90
N VAL A 9 -18.43 -10.85 -17.27
CA VAL A 9 -17.53 -11.64 -18.10
C VAL A 9 -16.17 -11.72 -17.40
N ALA A 10 -15.61 -12.93 -17.33
CA ALA A 10 -14.27 -13.14 -16.78
C ALA A 10 -13.22 -12.46 -17.65
N LEU A 11 -12.25 -11.80 -17.01
CA LEU A 11 -11.18 -11.08 -17.68
C LEU A 11 -9.95 -11.96 -17.89
N ASP A 12 -9.09 -11.54 -18.81
CA ASP A 12 -7.76 -12.11 -19.06
C ASP A 12 -6.69 -11.08 -18.70
N LEU A 13 -5.92 -11.36 -17.64
CA LEU A 13 -4.89 -10.45 -17.14
C LEU A 13 -3.76 -10.22 -18.15
N ALA A 14 -3.37 -11.25 -18.91
CA ALA A 14 -2.28 -11.13 -19.87
C ALA A 14 -2.71 -10.25 -21.05
N ALA A 15 -3.93 -10.47 -21.56
CA ALA A 15 -4.50 -9.61 -22.60
C ALA A 15 -4.68 -8.16 -22.12
N LEU A 16 -5.13 -7.97 -20.87
CA LEU A 16 -5.23 -6.64 -20.25
C LEU A 16 -3.87 -5.95 -20.14
N ASN A 17 -2.80 -6.66 -19.78
CA ASN A 17 -1.46 -6.07 -19.68
C ASN A 17 -0.95 -5.63 -21.05
N VAL A 18 -1.17 -6.41 -22.11
CA VAL A 18 -0.87 -6.03 -23.49
C VAL A 18 -1.65 -4.77 -23.87
N GLN A 19 -2.97 -4.78 -23.64
CA GLN A 19 -3.83 -3.64 -23.97
C GLN A 19 -3.45 -2.38 -23.18
N ARG A 20 -3.08 -2.53 -21.89
CA ARG A 20 -2.61 -1.44 -21.03
C ARG A 20 -1.30 -0.84 -21.53
N GLY A 21 -0.38 -1.67 -22.03
CA GLY A 21 0.85 -1.19 -22.66
C GLY A 21 0.57 -0.29 -23.86
N ARG A 22 -0.37 -0.70 -24.71
CA ARG A 22 -0.80 0.09 -25.87
C ARG A 22 -1.53 1.37 -25.48
N ASP A 23 -2.42 1.29 -24.51
CA ASP A 23 -3.14 2.44 -23.92
C ASP A 23 -2.17 3.50 -23.38
N HIS A 24 -1.12 3.07 -22.69
CA HIS A 24 -0.08 3.94 -22.15
C HIS A 24 0.96 4.39 -23.20
N GLY A 25 0.83 3.97 -24.46
CA GLY A 25 1.79 4.29 -25.51
C GLY A 25 3.21 3.78 -25.22
N ILE A 26 3.33 2.64 -24.52
CA ILE A 26 4.62 2.05 -24.18
C ILE A 26 5.34 1.62 -25.47
N PRO A 27 6.60 2.05 -25.68
CA PRO A 27 7.36 1.63 -26.86
C PRO A 27 7.46 0.11 -27.00
N PRO A 28 7.65 -0.39 -28.23
CA PRO A 28 7.85 -1.82 -28.47
C PRO A 28 9.08 -2.37 -27.75
N TYR A 29 9.11 -3.69 -27.59
CA TYR A 29 10.21 -4.43 -26.96
C TYR A 29 11.59 -4.07 -27.53
N HIS A 30 11.70 -3.88 -28.84
CA HIS A 30 12.94 -3.47 -29.51
C HIS A 30 13.58 -2.24 -28.88
N ASP A 31 12.80 -1.21 -28.56
CA ASP A 31 13.35 0.05 -28.06
C ASP A 31 13.91 -0.09 -26.65
N PHE A 32 13.29 -0.95 -25.84
CA PHE A 32 13.80 -1.29 -24.51
C PHE A 32 15.04 -2.16 -24.56
N ARG A 33 15.21 -3.00 -25.59
CA ARG A 33 16.49 -3.69 -25.81
C ARG A 33 17.62 -2.70 -26.07
N VAL A 34 17.38 -1.72 -26.93
CA VAL A 34 18.37 -0.66 -27.22
C VAL A 34 18.68 0.15 -25.96
N PHE A 35 17.66 0.55 -25.21
CA PHE A 35 17.82 1.22 -23.91
C PHE A 35 18.69 0.41 -22.93
N CYS A 36 18.54 -0.92 -22.94
CA CYS A 36 19.29 -1.85 -22.11
C CYS A 36 20.64 -2.29 -22.70
N ASN A 37 21.14 -1.65 -23.76
CA ASN A 37 22.37 -2.01 -24.47
C ASN A 37 22.42 -3.48 -24.96
N LEU A 38 21.26 -4.03 -25.31
CA LEU A 38 21.15 -5.34 -25.94
C LEU A 38 21.21 -5.21 -27.47
N SER A 39 21.40 -6.33 -28.16
CA SER A 39 21.47 -6.33 -29.63
C SER A 39 20.17 -5.84 -30.26
N THR A 40 20.30 -5.06 -31.33
CA THR A 40 19.19 -4.68 -32.20
C THR A 40 18.68 -5.91 -32.95
N VAL A 41 17.39 -5.90 -33.28
CA VAL A 41 16.67 -7.07 -33.81
C VAL A 41 16.02 -6.66 -35.12
N GLN A 42 16.38 -7.33 -36.20
CA GLN A 42 15.77 -7.14 -37.51
C GLN A 42 14.91 -8.35 -37.90
N THR A 43 15.31 -9.53 -37.44
CA THR A 43 14.62 -10.79 -37.68
C THR A 43 14.31 -11.49 -36.35
N PHE A 44 13.32 -12.38 -36.35
CA PHE A 44 13.00 -13.16 -35.15
C PHE A 44 14.14 -14.12 -34.75
N ASP A 45 15.07 -14.47 -35.65
CA ASP A 45 16.21 -15.31 -35.27
C ASP A 45 17.27 -14.55 -34.46
N ASP A 46 17.33 -13.22 -34.59
CA ASP A 46 18.24 -12.40 -33.79
C ASP A 46 17.94 -12.47 -32.28
N LEU A 47 16.71 -12.90 -31.92
CA LEU A 47 16.26 -13.12 -30.55
C LEU A 47 16.69 -14.47 -29.97
N ARG A 48 17.43 -15.31 -30.70
CA ARG A 48 17.80 -16.67 -30.24
C ARG A 48 18.61 -16.73 -28.94
N ASN A 49 19.28 -15.63 -28.60
CA ASN A 49 20.10 -15.56 -27.39
C ASN A 49 19.26 -15.33 -26.14
N GLU A 50 18.23 -14.48 -26.24
CA GLU A 50 17.34 -14.16 -25.12
C GLU A 50 16.09 -15.05 -25.10
N ILE A 51 15.66 -15.59 -26.23
CA ILE A 51 14.52 -16.52 -26.34
C ILE A 51 15.02 -17.77 -27.05
N LYS A 52 15.59 -18.74 -26.33
CA LYS A 52 16.22 -19.93 -26.94
C LYS A 52 15.21 -20.85 -27.61
N ASN A 53 13.98 -20.92 -27.10
CA ASN A 53 12.95 -21.80 -27.64
C ASN A 53 12.47 -21.32 -29.04
N PRO A 54 12.73 -22.08 -30.13
CA PRO A 54 12.34 -21.68 -31.48
C PRO A 54 10.82 -21.63 -31.69
N ASP A 55 10.05 -22.48 -31.02
CA ASP A 55 8.59 -22.50 -31.16
C ASP A 55 7.95 -21.20 -30.65
N VAL A 56 8.55 -20.61 -29.61
CA VAL A 56 8.12 -19.32 -29.08
C VAL A 56 8.43 -18.20 -30.08
N ARG A 57 9.62 -18.21 -30.68
CA ARG A 57 10.00 -17.22 -31.71
C ARG A 57 9.09 -17.30 -32.93
N GLU A 58 8.75 -18.50 -33.39
CA GLU A 58 7.80 -18.69 -34.50
C GLU A 58 6.37 -18.25 -34.15
N LYS A 59 5.91 -18.48 -32.91
CA LYS A 59 4.61 -17.94 -32.46
C LYS A 59 4.60 -16.42 -32.44
N LEU A 60 5.66 -15.78 -31.92
CA LEU A 60 5.80 -14.33 -31.94
C LEU A 60 5.78 -13.79 -33.38
N LYS A 61 6.50 -14.45 -34.29
CA LYS A 61 6.50 -14.12 -35.71
C LYS A 61 5.13 -14.16 -36.34
N ARG A 62 4.36 -15.23 -36.07
CA ARG A 62 2.99 -15.38 -36.57
C ARG A 62 2.04 -14.31 -36.01
N LEU A 63 2.22 -13.91 -34.75
CA LEU A 63 1.33 -12.96 -34.07
C LEU A 63 1.63 -11.49 -34.41
N TYR A 64 2.91 -11.12 -34.46
CA TYR A 64 3.34 -9.73 -34.58
C TYR A 64 3.80 -9.33 -35.99
N GLY A 65 4.16 -10.31 -36.84
CA GLY A 65 4.65 -10.10 -38.20
C GLY A 65 6.06 -9.52 -38.28
N SER A 66 6.36 -8.49 -37.49
CA SER A 66 7.66 -7.85 -37.36
C SER A 66 8.13 -7.87 -35.91
N PRO A 67 9.44 -8.10 -35.63
CA PRO A 67 9.97 -8.03 -34.28
C PRO A 67 9.86 -6.61 -33.68
N LEU A 68 9.74 -5.59 -34.52
CA LEU A 68 9.56 -4.18 -34.09
C LEU A 68 8.17 -3.89 -33.52
N ASN A 69 7.21 -4.80 -33.69
CA ASN A 69 5.83 -4.63 -33.22
C ASN A 69 5.56 -5.37 -31.90
N ILE A 70 6.52 -6.12 -31.38
CA ILE A 70 6.30 -6.95 -30.19
C ILE A 70 6.04 -6.03 -28.99
N ASP A 71 4.86 -6.19 -28.38
CA ASP A 71 4.53 -5.48 -27.13
C ASP A 71 5.54 -5.88 -26.03
N LEU A 72 5.92 -4.93 -25.18
CA LEU A 72 6.94 -5.15 -24.15
C LEU A 72 6.59 -6.32 -23.21
N PHE A 73 5.39 -6.31 -22.62
CA PHE A 73 5.00 -7.30 -21.60
C PHE A 73 5.19 -8.76 -22.03
N PRO A 74 4.61 -9.24 -23.15
CA PRO A 74 4.78 -10.63 -23.56
C PRO A 74 6.23 -10.97 -23.87
N ALA A 75 7.02 -10.03 -24.44
CA ALA A 75 8.44 -10.25 -24.70
C ALA A 75 9.22 -10.52 -23.41
N LEU A 76 8.99 -9.69 -22.38
CA LEU A 76 9.64 -9.84 -21.07
C LEU A 76 9.31 -11.17 -20.39
N MET A 77 8.14 -11.75 -20.66
CA MET A 77 7.70 -13.02 -20.06
C MET A 77 8.27 -14.26 -20.76
N VAL A 78 8.73 -14.12 -22.00
CA VAL A 78 9.26 -15.25 -22.78
C VAL A 78 10.78 -15.24 -22.93
N GLU A 79 11.45 -14.20 -22.44
CA GLU A 79 12.90 -14.23 -22.28
C GLU A 79 13.32 -15.32 -21.30
N ASP A 80 14.41 -16.01 -21.63
CA ASP A 80 15.03 -16.99 -20.76
C ASP A 80 15.62 -16.30 -19.52
N LEU A 81 15.43 -16.97 -18.38
CA LEU A 81 15.84 -16.44 -17.09
C LEU A 81 17.36 -16.43 -16.96
N ILE A 82 17.91 -15.34 -16.43
CA ILE A 82 19.34 -15.27 -16.05
C ILE A 82 19.58 -16.22 -14.86
N PRO A 83 20.65 -17.05 -14.88
CA PRO A 83 20.98 -17.95 -13.77
C PRO A 83 21.02 -17.25 -12.41
N GLY A 84 20.36 -17.84 -11.42
CA GLY A 84 20.24 -17.27 -10.07
C GLY A 84 19.17 -16.19 -9.91
N SER A 85 18.45 -15.84 -10.99
CA SER A 85 17.35 -14.87 -10.99
C SER A 85 16.02 -15.51 -11.43
N ARG A 86 14.97 -14.70 -11.40
CA ARG A 86 13.65 -15.01 -11.99
C ARG A 86 13.28 -14.06 -13.13
N LEU A 87 14.27 -13.36 -13.69
CA LEU A 87 14.07 -12.30 -14.67
C LEU A 87 14.87 -12.60 -15.95
N GLY A 88 14.29 -12.26 -17.09
CA GLY A 88 15.04 -12.13 -18.34
C GLY A 88 15.97 -10.91 -18.34
N PRO A 89 16.92 -10.81 -19.27
CA PRO A 89 17.89 -9.71 -19.34
C PRO A 89 17.25 -8.33 -19.47
N THR A 90 16.21 -8.19 -20.29
CA THR A 90 15.56 -6.89 -20.47
C THR A 90 14.82 -6.50 -19.19
N LEU A 91 14.06 -7.42 -18.59
CA LEU A 91 13.32 -7.14 -17.35
C LEU A 91 14.26 -6.84 -16.18
N MET A 92 15.39 -7.54 -16.09
CA MET A 92 16.42 -7.27 -15.08
C MET A 92 16.98 -5.85 -15.21
N CYS A 93 17.32 -5.41 -16.43
CA CYS A 93 17.78 -4.06 -16.70
C CYS A 93 16.76 -3.00 -16.28
N LEU A 94 15.49 -3.15 -16.69
CA LEU A 94 14.44 -2.19 -16.38
C LEU A 94 14.18 -2.10 -14.88
N LEU A 95 14.05 -3.24 -14.20
CA LEU A 95 13.82 -3.26 -12.76
C LEU A 95 15.02 -2.72 -11.99
N THR A 96 16.24 -3.12 -12.33
CA THR A 96 17.45 -2.62 -11.64
C THR A 96 17.57 -1.11 -11.79
N THR A 97 17.29 -0.57 -12.98
CA THR A 97 17.30 0.87 -13.23
C THR A 97 16.25 1.58 -12.37
N GLN A 98 15.02 1.07 -12.34
CA GLN A 98 13.94 1.66 -11.55
C GLN A 98 14.22 1.60 -10.04
N PHE A 99 14.67 0.44 -9.53
CA PHE A 99 15.01 0.25 -8.11
C PHE A 99 16.21 1.10 -7.68
N ARG A 100 17.20 1.27 -8.57
CA ARG A 100 18.32 2.18 -8.32
C ARG A 100 17.84 3.64 -8.24
N ASN A 101 17.00 4.07 -9.17
CA ASN A 101 16.52 5.45 -9.20
C ASN A 101 15.69 5.80 -7.96
N ILE A 102 14.80 4.92 -7.51
CA ILE A 102 14.02 5.17 -6.27
C ILE A 102 14.88 5.13 -5.03
N ARG A 103 15.96 4.33 -5.01
CA ARG A 103 16.90 4.28 -3.88
C ARG A 103 17.76 5.54 -3.82
N ASP A 104 18.45 5.83 -4.92
CA ASP A 104 19.43 6.91 -5.02
C ASP A 104 18.73 8.30 -5.01
N GLY A 105 17.49 8.37 -5.50
CA GLY A 105 16.67 9.59 -5.53
C GLY A 105 15.84 9.84 -4.27
N ASP A 106 15.77 8.90 -3.33
CA ASP A 106 15.03 9.08 -2.09
C ASP A 106 15.90 9.72 -1.00
N ARG A 107 15.60 10.98 -0.69
CA ARG A 107 16.25 11.71 0.42
C ARG A 107 16.12 10.98 1.75
N PHE A 108 15.03 10.24 1.95
CA PHE A 108 14.75 9.48 3.17
C PHE A 108 15.09 7.99 3.04
N TRP A 109 15.86 7.60 2.02
CA TRP A 109 16.41 6.25 1.96
C TRP A 109 17.08 5.90 3.30
N TYR A 110 16.70 4.78 3.88
CA TYR A 110 16.99 4.49 5.28
C TYR A 110 18.50 4.39 5.61
N GLU A 111 19.35 4.18 4.61
CA GLU A 111 20.82 4.16 4.80
C GLU A 111 21.47 5.53 4.61
N ASN A 112 20.71 6.56 4.20
CA ASN A 112 21.28 7.89 4.00
C ASN A 112 21.74 8.50 5.33
N PRO A 113 22.90 9.18 5.35
CA PRO A 113 23.38 9.88 6.53
C PRO A 113 22.35 10.86 7.10
N GLY A 114 22.14 10.81 8.42
CA GLY A 114 21.20 11.68 9.11
C GLY A 114 19.73 11.27 9.01
N VAL A 115 19.39 10.15 8.34
CA VAL A 115 18.05 9.55 8.45
C VAL A 115 17.94 8.75 9.76
N PHE A 116 18.88 7.85 10.00
CA PHE A 116 19.01 7.10 11.25
C PHE A 116 20.42 7.25 11.83
N THR A 117 20.54 7.07 13.14
CA THR A 117 21.85 6.92 13.78
C THR A 117 22.47 5.57 13.41
N ALA A 118 23.79 5.42 13.58
CA ALA A 118 24.47 4.16 13.30
C ALA A 118 23.86 2.98 14.10
N ALA A 119 23.53 3.20 15.39
CA ALA A 119 22.92 2.19 16.24
C ALA A 119 21.51 1.78 15.76
N GLN A 120 20.71 2.76 15.34
CA GLN A 120 19.38 2.54 14.75
C GLN A 120 19.49 1.75 13.44
N LEU A 121 20.44 2.11 12.57
CA LEU A 121 20.64 1.43 11.29
C LEU A 121 21.06 -0.03 11.48
N THR A 122 21.91 -0.33 12.47
CA THR A 122 22.27 -1.71 12.82
C THR A 122 21.03 -2.53 13.20
N GLN A 123 20.13 -1.95 14.01
CA GLN A 123 18.88 -2.63 14.39
C GLN A 123 17.97 -2.87 13.20
N ILE A 124 17.81 -1.90 12.29
CA ILE A 124 17.00 -2.05 11.07
C ILE A 124 17.56 -3.18 10.19
N LYS A 125 18.88 -3.22 9.97
CA LYS A 125 19.51 -4.24 9.11
C LYS A 125 19.41 -5.68 9.65
N GLN A 126 19.19 -5.83 10.95
CA GLN A 126 18.99 -7.14 11.60
C GLN A 126 17.53 -7.64 11.47
N THR A 127 16.60 -6.78 11.05
CA THR A 127 15.19 -7.18 10.89
C THR A 127 15.01 -8.14 9.71
N SER A 128 13.96 -8.96 9.79
CA SER A 128 13.58 -9.89 8.72
C SER A 128 12.06 -9.93 8.60
N LEU A 129 11.55 -10.23 7.40
CA LEU A 129 10.11 -10.45 7.20
C LEU A 129 9.61 -11.63 8.05
N ALA A 130 10.47 -12.61 8.33
CA ALA A 130 10.20 -13.70 9.26
C ALA A 130 9.86 -13.19 10.67
N ARG A 131 10.62 -12.21 11.18
CA ARG A 131 10.33 -11.57 12.47
C ARG A 131 9.00 -10.82 12.44
N VAL A 132 8.73 -10.08 11.35
CA VAL A 132 7.47 -9.34 11.19
C VAL A 132 6.26 -10.29 11.26
N LEU A 133 6.33 -11.44 10.58
CA LEU A 133 5.28 -12.46 10.67
C LEU A 133 5.14 -13.05 12.07
N CYS A 134 6.26 -13.32 12.75
CA CYS A 134 6.22 -13.86 14.11
C CYS A 134 5.69 -12.88 15.16
N ASP A 135 5.81 -11.57 14.95
CA ASP A 135 5.28 -10.56 15.88
C ASP A 135 3.80 -10.23 15.64
N ASN A 136 3.31 -10.36 14.40
CA ASN A 136 1.98 -9.90 14.00
C ASN A 136 1.04 -11.02 13.53
N GLY A 137 1.54 -12.24 13.36
CA GLY A 137 0.77 -13.38 12.86
C GLY A 137 -0.02 -14.09 13.94
N ASP A 138 -1.31 -14.30 13.71
CA ASP A 138 -2.17 -15.06 14.61
C ASP A 138 -1.69 -16.52 14.71
N ASN A 139 -1.24 -16.91 15.91
CA ASN A 139 -0.78 -18.27 16.21
C ASN A 139 0.36 -18.79 15.31
N ILE A 140 1.12 -17.90 14.67
CA ILE A 140 2.31 -18.28 13.89
C ILE A 140 3.49 -18.46 14.86
N THR A 141 3.87 -19.71 15.10
CA THR A 141 4.95 -20.07 16.05
C THR A 141 6.22 -20.57 15.37
N LYS A 142 6.14 -20.96 14.10
CA LYS A 142 7.26 -21.45 13.29
C LYS A 142 7.25 -20.78 11.93
N VAL A 143 8.42 -20.34 11.47
CA VAL A 143 8.61 -19.65 10.18
C VAL A 143 9.90 -20.10 9.52
N GLN A 144 10.06 -19.84 8.24
CA GLN A 144 11.34 -20.00 7.55
C GLN A 144 12.22 -18.78 7.82
N HIS A 145 13.55 -18.95 7.78
CA HIS A 145 14.47 -17.84 7.99
C HIS A 145 14.44 -16.84 6.81
N ASP A 146 14.47 -17.35 5.58
CA ASP A 146 14.29 -16.57 4.35
C ASP A 146 12.95 -16.93 3.71
N LEU A 147 11.97 -16.03 3.84
CA LEU A 147 10.59 -16.26 3.38
C LEU A 147 10.43 -16.24 1.86
N PHE A 148 11.47 -15.85 1.11
CA PHE A 148 11.42 -15.85 -0.35
C PHE A 148 11.88 -17.19 -0.95
N ARG A 149 12.41 -18.10 -0.13
CA ARG A 149 12.77 -19.45 -0.54
C ARG A 149 11.64 -20.42 -0.17
N VAL A 150 11.53 -21.49 -0.93
CA VAL A 150 10.61 -22.59 -0.59
C VAL A 150 11.36 -23.54 0.34
N ALA A 151 10.78 -23.84 1.50
CA ALA A 151 11.24 -24.90 2.40
C ALA A 151 10.14 -25.95 2.58
N GLU A 152 10.54 -27.19 2.84
CA GLU A 152 9.64 -28.33 3.04
C GLU A 152 9.37 -28.55 4.52
N PHE A 153 8.13 -28.39 4.96
CA PHE A 153 7.78 -28.64 6.36
C PHE A 153 8.01 -30.12 6.75
N PRO A 154 8.64 -30.42 7.90
CA PRO A 154 9.06 -29.51 8.97
C PRO A 154 10.48 -28.94 8.82
N HIS A 155 11.24 -29.36 7.81
CA HIS A 155 12.62 -28.93 7.57
C HIS A 155 12.70 -27.46 7.09
N GLY A 156 13.69 -26.72 7.58
CA GLY A 156 13.84 -25.30 7.24
C GLY A 156 12.89 -24.34 7.98
N TYR A 157 12.00 -24.86 8.84
CA TYR A 157 11.21 -24.06 9.76
C TYR A 157 11.90 -23.96 11.12
N VAL A 158 11.94 -22.75 11.66
CA VAL A 158 12.49 -22.45 12.98
C VAL A 158 11.43 -21.84 13.88
N SER A 159 11.56 -22.02 15.18
CA SER A 159 10.69 -21.39 16.16
C SER A 159 10.84 -19.86 16.11
N CYS A 160 9.73 -19.14 16.18
CA CYS A 160 9.71 -17.68 16.31
C CYS A 160 10.50 -17.16 17.52
N LYS A 161 10.76 -18.01 18.52
CA LYS A 161 11.62 -17.67 19.67
C LYS A 161 13.10 -17.52 19.27
N ASN A 162 13.52 -18.17 18.19
CA ASN A 162 14.91 -18.18 17.71
C ASN A 162 15.16 -17.10 16.65
N ILE A 163 14.12 -16.37 16.22
CA ILE A 163 14.26 -15.23 15.30
C ILE A 163 14.49 -13.96 16.14
N ALA A 164 15.63 -13.32 15.91
CA ALA A 164 16.04 -12.09 16.61
C ALA A 164 14.96 -11.00 16.52
N LYS A 165 14.75 -10.30 17.65
CA LYS A 165 13.85 -9.15 17.74
C LYS A 165 14.64 -7.85 17.54
N MET A 166 13.97 -6.85 16.98
CA MET A 166 14.51 -5.50 16.89
C MET A 166 14.53 -4.85 18.27
N ASP A 167 15.66 -4.28 18.67
CA ASP A 167 15.79 -3.53 19.91
C ASP A 167 15.40 -2.06 19.69
N LEU A 168 14.19 -1.70 20.12
CA LEU A 168 13.68 -0.32 19.98
C LEU A 168 14.23 0.65 21.03
N ARG A 169 15.04 0.19 21.99
CA ARG A 169 15.63 1.08 23.01
C ARG A 169 16.57 2.12 22.39
N VAL A 170 17.11 1.87 21.20
CA VAL A 170 17.96 2.83 20.48
C VAL A 170 17.19 3.99 19.83
N TRP A 171 15.86 4.00 19.94
CA TRP A 171 14.98 5.14 19.62
C TRP A 171 14.51 5.89 20.87
N GLN A 172 14.97 5.49 22.06
CA GLN A 172 14.60 6.18 23.28
C GLN A 172 15.34 7.52 23.37
N ASP A 173 14.59 8.62 23.33
CA ASP A 173 15.13 9.94 23.63
C ASP A 173 15.41 10.07 25.14
N CYS A 174 16.58 10.59 25.50
CA CYS A 174 16.87 10.97 26.87
C CYS A 174 16.06 12.21 27.21
N CYS A 175 14.97 12.06 27.99
CA CYS A 175 14.35 13.21 28.63
C CYS A 175 15.32 13.75 29.69
N GLU A 176 15.79 14.99 29.56
CA GLU A 176 16.58 15.67 30.61
C GLU A 176 15.81 15.74 31.95
N ASP A 177 14.49 15.54 31.92
CA ASP A 177 13.65 15.43 33.10
C ASP A 177 12.66 14.26 32.95
N CYS A 178 12.84 13.18 33.72
CA CYS A 178 11.97 11.99 33.68
C CYS A 178 10.57 12.23 34.30
N ARG A 179 10.25 13.46 34.71
CA ARG A 179 8.98 13.84 35.34
C ARG A 179 7.76 13.75 34.42
N THR A 180 7.96 13.74 33.10
CA THR A 180 6.90 13.63 32.09
C THR A 180 6.85 12.25 31.41
N ARG A 181 7.50 11.22 31.98
CA ARG A 181 7.38 9.83 31.49
C ARG A 181 5.90 9.45 31.32
N GLY A 182 5.46 9.25 30.08
CA GLY A 182 4.08 8.90 29.72
C GLY A 182 3.23 10.04 29.14
N GLN A 183 3.74 11.28 29.09
CA GLN A 183 3.13 12.35 28.30
C GLN A 183 3.80 12.39 26.92
N PHE A 184 3.16 11.74 25.95
CA PHE A 184 3.48 11.91 24.53
C PHE A 184 3.04 13.32 24.09
N SER A 185 3.79 14.36 24.42
CA SER A 185 3.66 15.65 23.74
C SER A 185 4.28 15.47 22.35
N THR A 186 3.43 15.19 21.36
CA THR A 186 3.78 15.09 19.94
C THR A 186 4.37 16.37 19.34
N PHE A 187 4.51 17.44 20.13
CA PHE A 187 5.08 18.72 19.73
C PHE A 187 5.94 19.30 20.86
N SER A 188 7.10 18.70 21.13
CA SER A 188 8.16 19.47 21.78
C SER A 188 8.71 20.47 20.75
N ASN A 189 8.68 21.76 21.08
CA ASN A 189 9.15 22.87 20.23
C ASN A 189 10.67 22.83 19.92
N HIS A 190 11.36 21.72 20.24
CA HIS A 190 12.77 21.50 19.97
C HIS A 190 13.07 20.89 18.59
N PHE A 191 12.06 20.54 17.78
CA PHE A 191 12.27 19.99 16.43
C PHE A 191 12.51 21.03 15.32
N ARG A 192 13.26 22.10 15.60
CA ARG A 192 13.85 22.95 14.55
C ARG A 192 15.32 23.27 14.82
N GLY A 193 16.08 22.28 15.26
CA GLY A 193 17.48 22.24 14.84
C GLY A 193 17.48 22.07 13.32
N LYS A 194 17.90 23.10 12.58
CA LYS A 194 18.20 23.00 11.15
C LYS A 194 19.10 21.76 11.00
N ARG A 195 18.67 20.71 10.28
CA ARG A 195 19.54 19.56 9.99
C ARG A 195 20.86 20.13 9.46
N SER A 196 21.99 19.67 10.02
CA SER A 196 23.31 20.18 9.68
C SER A 196 23.45 20.30 8.15
N THR A 197 23.82 21.48 7.68
CA THR A 197 24.12 21.73 6.27
C THR A 197 25.40 21.03 5.82
N GLU A 198 26.16 20.42 6.74
CA GLU A 198 27.40 19.69 6.42
C GLU A 198 27.18 18.47 5.52
N HIS A 199 25.94 17.97 5.42
CA HIS A 199 25.59 16.85 4.55
C HIS A 199 24.69 17.25 3.38
N SER A 200 24.47 18.54 3.15
CA SER A 200 23.91 19.02 1.88
C SER A 200 25.01 18.93 0.82
N TYR A 201 24.65 18.53 -0.40
CA TYR A 201 25.57 18.50 -1.54
C TYR A 201 26.30 19.85 -1.67
N LYS A 202 27.63 19.80 -1.82
CA LYS A 202 28.48 20.98 -2.04
C LYS A 202 28.31 21.47 -3.48
N GLU A 203 27.30 22.28 -3.74
CA GLU A 203 27.39 23.28 -4.81
C GLU A 203 27.02 24.64 -4.23
N ASP A 204 27.84 25.63 -4.58
CA ASP A 204 27.81 27.05 -4.21
C ASP A 204 28.43 27.48 -2.87
N ASN A 205 29.73 27.20 -2.71
CA ASN A 205 30.62 28.06 -1.92
C ASN A 205 31.39 29.01 -2.85
N LYS A 206 30.86 30.24 -3.00
CA LYS A 206 31.69 31.42 -3.26
C LYS A 206 31.64 32.30 -2.02
N GLU A 207 32.68 32.24 -1.21
CA GLU A 207 33.06 33.26 -0.22
C GLU A 207 34.12 34.20 -0.86
N PRO A 208 34.48 35.39 -0.30
CA PRO A 208 34.49 35.69 1.15
C PRO A 208 34.19 37.16 1.59
N SER A 209 33.85 37.34 2.88
CA SER A 209 34.45 38.40 3.72
C SER A 209 34.11 38.29 5.22
N SER A 210 35.15 37.94 5.99
CA SER A 210 35.56 38.45 7.31
C SER A 210 34.51 38.85 8.36
N LEU A 211 34.61 38.28 9.58
CA LEU A 211 35.32 38.91 10.71
C LEU A 211 35.31 38.03 11.99
N LEU A 212 36.53 37.86 12.52
CA LEU A 212 36.94 37.76 13.93
C LEU A 212 36.57 36.52 14.78
N ASN A 213 37.62 35.72 15.00
CA ASN A 213 37.85 34.87 16.16
C ASN A 213 37.61 35.61 17.48
N GLN A 214 36.89 34.99 18.41
CA GLN A 214 37.21 35.10 19.83
C GLN A 214 36.72 33.87 20.59
N SER A 215 37.69 33.08 21.03
CA SER A 215 37.59 32.12 22.12
C SER A 215 37.37 32.86 23.45
N VAL A 216 36.28 32.58 24.15
CA VAL A 216 36.11 32.97 25.56
C VAL A 216 35.48 31.81 26.33
N ASN A 217 36.29 31.14 27.15
CA ASN A 217 35.84 30.36 28.30
C ASN A 217 35.45 31.35 29.41
N THR A 218 34.20 31.41 29.85
CA THR A 218 33.90 31.94 31.21
C THR A 218 32.58 31.39 31.75
N THR A 219 32.73 30.69 32.88
CA THR A 219 31.83 30.51 34.03
C THR A 219 30.58 31.40 34.09
N CYS A 220 29.41 30.78 34.30
CA CYS A 220 28.15 31.48 34.53
C CYS A 220 27.98 31.78 36.04
N ASN A 221 28.30 33.02 36.42
CA ASN A 221 27.87 33.61 37.69
C ASN A 221 26.41 34.05 37.59
N THR A 222 25.67 33.77 38.65
CA THR A 222 24.31 34.24 38.91
C THR A 222 24.23 35.75 39.03
N GLU A 223 23.52 36.41 38.11
CA GLU A 223 22.89 37.70 38.35
C GLU A 223 21.44 37.67 37.85
N GLN A 224 20.50 37.90 38.77
CA GLN A 224 19.09 38.10 38.46
C GLN A 224 18.86 39.49 37.86
N PRO A 225 18.04 39.63 36.81
CA PRO A 225 17.43 40.90 36.46
C PRO A 225 16.08 41.06 37.19
N LYS A 226 16.00 42.09 38.03
CA LYS A 226 14.74 42.67 38.53
C LYS A 226 14.02 43.38 37.38
N ASN A 227 12.85 42.87 37.00
CA ASN A 227 11.64 43.58 36.54
C ASN A 227 10.74 42.60 35.78
N LEU A 228 9.73 42.06 36.47
CA LEU A 228 8.75 41.11 35.92
C LEU A 228 7.37 41.79 35.86
N PRO A 229 6.72 41.92 34.69
CA PRO A 229 5.29 42.18 34.63
C PRO A 229 4.51 40.87 34.73
N HIS A 230 3.71 40.78 35.79
CA HIS A 230 2.37 40.20 35.90
C HIS A 230 2.09 38.75 35.40
N VAL A 231 2.06 37.81 36.36
CA VAL A 231 1.70 36.38 36.21
C VAL A 231 0.18 36.13 36.03
N ASN A 232 -0.67 37.16 35.95
CA ASN A 232 -2.12 36.95 35.91
C ASN A 232 -2.69 36.65 34.49
N ASP A 233 -1.99 36.99 33.41
CA ASP A 233 -2.48 36.76 32.03
C ASP A 233 -2.51 35.28 31.65
N PHE A 234 -1.53 34.50 32.12
CA PHE A 234 -1.45 33.08 31.77
C PHE A 234 -2.56 32.26 32.43
N LYS A 235 -2.99 32.65 33.63
CA LYS A 235 -4.07 31.99 34.35
C LYS A 235 -5.42 32.24 33.67
N GLU A 236 -5.66 33.46 33.18
CA GLU A 236 -6.85 33.78 32.39
C GLU A 236 -6.86 33.00 31.06
N PHE A 237 -5.72 32.94 30.38
CA PHE A 237 -5.60 32.19 29.13
C PHE A 237 -5.92 30.69 29.30
N VAL A 238 -5.37 30.06 30.35
CA VAL A 238 -5.64 28.65 30.64
C VAL A 238 -7.12 28.40 30.96
N LEU A 239 -7.77 29.32 31.70
CA LEU A 239 -9.20 29.21 32.02
C LEU A 239 -10.08 29.35 30.77
N ASP A 240 -9.74 30.25 29.84
CA ASP A 240 -10.47 30.42 28.59
C ASP A 240 -10.32 29.20 27.67
N MET A 241 -9.12 28.62 27.61
CA MET A 241 -8.88 27.38 26.87
C MET A 241 -9.68 26.21 27.46
N GLN A 242 -9.77 26.11 28.79
CA GLN A 242 -10.57 25.09 29.48
C GLN A 242 -12.08 25.25 29.21
N LYS A 243 -12.56 26.50 29.14
CA LYS A 243 -13.94 26.82 28.77
C LYS A 243 -14.24 26.41 27.33
N THR A 244 -13.31 26.66 26.41
CA THR A 244 -13.42 26.28 25.00
C THR A 244 -13.46 24.76 24.83
N ILE A 245 -12.58 24.02 25.51
CA ILE A 245 -12.59 22.54 25.50
C ILE A 245 -13.93 21.98 26.00
N THR A 246 -14.47 22.58 27.06
CA THR A 246 -15.75 22.14 27.63
C THR A 246 -16.92 22.43 26.68
N GLY A 247 -16.89 23.57 25.99
CA GLY A 247 -17.84 23.92 24.92
C GLY A 247 -17.82 22.94 23.76
N LEU A 248 -16.63 22.61 23.25
CA LEU A 248 -16.44 21.64 22.17
C LEU A 248 -16.89 20.24 22.57
N ARG A 249 -16.58 19.78 23.79
CA ARG A 249 -17.07 18.49 24.30
C ARG A 249 -18.60 18.42 24.38
N LYS A 250 -19.27 19.53 24.72
CA LYS A 250 -20.74 19.61 24.74
C LYS A 250 -21.33 19.58 23.32
N GLN A 251 -20.66 20.20 22.35
CA GLN A 251 -21.04 20.10 20.94
C GLN A 251 -20.87 18.68 20.40
N ILE A 252 -19.79 17.99 20.74
CA ILE A 252 -19.56 16.58 20.38
C ILE A 252 -20.69 15.71 20.93
N LYS A 253 -21.01 15.80 22.23
CA LYS A 253 -22.13 15.04 22.82
C LYS A 253 -23.48 15.33 22.15
N LYS A 254 -23.71 16.57 21.71
CA LYS A 254 -24.94 16.98 20.99
C LYS A 254 -24.99 16.43 19.56
N LEU A 255 -23.85 16.29 18.90
CA LEU A 255 -23.74 15.65 17.60
C LEU A 255 -23.87 14.12 17.71
N GLU A 256 -23.24 13.51 18.71
CA GLU A 256 -23.39 12.08 19.03
C GLU A 256 -24.85 11.71 19.35
N SER A 257 -25.56 12.55 20.11
CA SER A 257 -26.98 12.31 20.38
C SER A 257 -27.87 12.43 19.13
N ARG A 258 -27.43 13.17 18.10
CA ARG A 258 -28.13 13.24 16.81
C ARG A 258 -27.77 12.07 15.89
N LEU A 259 -26.58 11.49 16.07
CA LEU A 259 -26.11 10.31 15.34
C LEU A 259 -26.65 8.99 15.93
N SER A 260 -27.34 9.04 17.07
CA SER A 260 -27.98 7.89 17.72
C SER A 260 -29.27 7.41 17.03
N ASN A 261 -29.68 8.05 15.93
CA ASN A 261 -30.74 7.49 15.09
C ASN A 261 -30.11 6.41 14.20
N THR A 262 -30.22 5.15 14.63
CA THR A 262 -29.76 3.94 13.91
C THR A 262 -30.75 3.47 12.84
N ASP A 263 -31.75 4.30 12.55
CA ASP A 263 -32.79 4.04 11.56
C ASP A 263 -32.22 4.29 10.15
N CYS A 264 -32.59 3.43 9.19
CA CYS A 264 -32.19 3.59 7.80
C CYS A 264 -33.31 4.25 7.01
N THR A 265 -32.99 5.18 6.11
CA THR A 265 -33.97 5.73 5.16
C THR A 265 -33.73 5.12 3.78
N ASP A 266 -34.77 4.56 3.17
CA ASP A 266 -34.69 4.00 1.82
C ASP A 266 -34.84 5.08 0.72
N GLU A 267 -34.72 4.66 -0.55
CA GLU A 267 -34.86 5.54 -1.72
C GLU A 267 -36.28 6.12 -1.88
N THR A 268 -37.28 5.52 -1.24
CA THR A 268 -38.68 5.99 -1.23
C THR A 268 -38.98 6.96 -0.09
N GLY A 269 -38.01 7.18 0.81
CA GLY A 269 -38.14 8.08 1.95
C GLY A 269 -38.79 7.43 3.18
N GLU A 270 -39.01 6.11 3.17
CA GLU A 270 -39.51 5.37 4.33
C GLU A 270 -38.37 5.07 5.31
N SER A 271 -38.66 5.23 6.60
CA SER A 271 -37.70 4.98 7.68
C SER A 271 -37.88 3.58 8.22
N HIS A 272 -36.82 2.77 8.14
CA HIS A 272 -36.75 1.40 8.60
C HIS A 272 -35.96 1.30 9.90
N SER A 273 -36.52 0.58 10.86
CA SER A 273 -35.88 0.33 12.15
C SER A 273 -34.73 -0.68 12.04
N THR A 274 -33.78 -0.64 12.97
CA THR A 274 -32.64 -1.56 12.96
C THR A 274 -33.11 -3.03 13.08
N LYS A 275 -32.68 -3.90 12.15
CA LYS A 275 -33.07 -5.31 11.94
C LYS A 275 -34.40 -5.53 11.21
N GLU A 276 -35.02 -4.49 10.71
CA GLU A 276 -36.18 -4.62 9.83
C GLU A 276 -35.79 -5.20 8.48
N LYS A 277 -36.61 -6.12 7.96
CA LYS A 277 -36.40 -6.81 6.69
C LYS A 277 -37.62 -6.59 5.80
N TRP A 278 -37.41 -6.01 4.62
CA TRP A 278 -38.47 -5.74 3.65
C TRP A 278 -38.09 -6.24 2.25
N ASN A 279 -39.08 -6.39 1.38
CA ASN A 279 -38.86 -6.76 -0.01
C ASN A 279 -38.99 -5.50 -0.88
N LYS A 280 -37.92 -5.13 -1.59
CA LYS A 280 -37.93 -3.98 -2.51
C LYS A 280 -38.67 -4.31 -3.81
N ASP A 281 -38.52 -5.55 -4.27
CA ASP A 281 -39.22 -6.11 -5.43
C ASP A 281 -39.38 -7.63 -5.23
N ALA A 282 -39.93 -8.33 -6.23
CA ALA A 282 -40.16 -9.78 -6.15
C ALA A 282 -38.86 -10.59 -5.91
N CYS A 283 -37.68 -10.07 -6.27
CA CYS A 283 -36.38 -10.73 -6.21
C CYS A 283 -35.41 -10.19 -5.15
N THR A 284 -35.67 -9.02 -4.58
CA THR A 284 -34.71 -8.26 -3.78
C THR A 284 -35.21 -8.09 -2.36
N LYS A 285 -34.46 -8.66 -1.41
CA LYS A 285 -34.74 -8.55 0.02
C LYS A 285 -33.71 -7.66 0.69
N CYS A 286 -34.14 -6.61 1.36
CA CYS A 286 -33.27 -5.65 2.05
C CYS A 286 -33.39 -5.80 3.57
N GLU A 287 -32.31 -5.47 4.28
CA GLU A 287 -32.31 -5.32 5.73
C GLU A 287 -31.57 -4.05 6.17
N CYS A 288 -32.10 -3.39 7.20
CA CYS A 288 -31.46 -2.25 7.83
C CYS A 288 -30.58 -2.72 9.00
N TYR A 289 -29.29 -2.40 8.97
CA TYR A 289 -28.37 -2.69 10.06
C TYR A 289 -27.52 -1.46 10.40
N ASN A 290 -27.72 -0.91 11.60
CA ASN A 290 -26.96 0.23 12.15
C ASN A 290 -26.84 1.43 11.18
N GLY A 291 -27.97 1.87 10.61
CA GLY A 291 -28.02 3.00 9.66
C GLY A 291 -27.57 2.68 8.23
N HIS A 292 -27.25 1.41 7.91
CA HIS A 292 -26.91 0.97 6.56
C HIS A 292 -27.91 -0.05 6.01
N ILE A 293 -28.34 0.13 4.76
CA ILE A 293 -29.25 -0.79 4.07
C ILE A 293 -28.42 -1.79 3.27
N THR A 294 -28.61 -3.08 3.53
CA THR A 294 -28.00 -4.17 2.77
C THR A 294 -29.08 -4.95 2.02
N CYS A 295 -28.98 -5.04 0.70
CA CYS A 295 -29.95 -5.74 -0.15
C CYS A 295 -29.35 -6.98 -0.81
N PHE A 296 -30.10 -8.08 -0.81
CA PHE A 296 -29.74 -9.36 -1.41
C PHE A 296 -30.69 -9.67 -2.56
N VAL A 297 -30.14 -9.88 -3.76
CA VAL A 297 -30.89 -10.32 -4.94
C VAL A 297 -30.87 -11.85 -5.00
N LYS A 298 -32.05 -12.46 -5.07
CA LYS A 298 -32.20 -13.92 -5.19
C LYS A 298 -31.79 -14.38 -6.58
N SER A 299 -30.76 -15.22 -6.67
CA SER A 299 -30.40 -15.92 -7.91
C SER A 299 -31.32 -17.12 -8.14
N CYS A 300 -31.87 -17.24 -9.35
CA CYS A 300 -32.74 -18.36 -9.71
C CYS A 300 -31.94 -19.55 -10.27
N PRO A 301 -32.30 -20.79 -9.90
CA PRO A 301 -31.72 -21.98 -10.52
C PRO A 301 -32.10 -22.09 -12.00
N PRO A 302 -31.29 -22.77 -12.84
CA PRO A 302 -31.61 -22.98 -14.25
C PRO A 302 -32.86 -23.85 -14.38
N VAL A 303 -33.82 -23.40 -15.18
CA VAL A 303 -35.07 -24.12 -15.49
C VAL A 303 -34.93 -24.86 -16.82
N ASN A 304 -35.36 -26.11 -16.87
CA ASN A 304 -35.21 -27.00 -18.02
C ASN A 304 -36.56 -27.17 -18.75
N CYS A 305 -37.11 -26.09 -19.29
CA CYS A 305 -38.34 -26.10 -20.08
C CYS A 305 -38.20 -25.24 -21.34
N SER A 306 -39.01 -25.55 -22.35
CA SER A 306 -38.89 -24.92 -23.67
C SER A 306 -39.33 -23.46 -23.69
N ARG A 307 -40.18 -23.03 -22.74
CA ARG A 307 -40.64 -21.62 -22.60
C ARG A 307 -40.84 -21.21 -21.14
N PRO A 308 -39.79 -20.79 -20.43
CA PRO A 308 -39.92 -20.24 -19.08
C PRO A 308 -40.66 -18.89 -19.09
N GLN A 309 -41.76 -18.78 -18.34
CA GLN A 309 -42.55 -17.56 -18.21
C GLN A 309 -42.29 -16.89 -16.85
N ARG A 310 -42.08 -15.57 -16.84
CA ARG A 310 -42.03 -14.78 -15.61
C ARG A 310 -43.45 -14.36 -15.25
N ILE A 311 -43.95 -14.84 -14.11
CA ILE A 311 -45.24 -14.41 -13.56
C ILE A 311 -45.02 -13.13 -12.74
N GLU A 312 -45.93 -12.17 -12.89
CA GLU A 312 -45.92 -10.93 -12.12
C GLU A 312 -45.96 -11.22 -10.60
N GLY A 313 -45.02 -10.66 -9.85
CA GLY A 313 -44.87 -10.91 -8.41
C GLY A 313 -44.00 -12.11 -8.02
N VAL A 314 -43.53 -12.94 -8.97
CA VAL A 314 -42.63 -14.08 -8.69
C VAL A 314 -41.23 -13.79 -9.25
N CYS A 315 -40.20 -13.91 -8.40
CA CYS A 315 -38.82 -13.64 -8.82
C CYS A 315 -38.33 -14.58 -9.95
N CYS A 316 -38.60 -15.88 -9.79
CA CYS A 316 -38.05 -16.89 -10.67
C CYS A 316 -39.05 -17.29 -11.75
N PRO A 317 -38.56 -17.53 -12.98
CA PRO A 317 -39.42 -18.00 -14.05
C PRO A 317 -39.99 -19.38 -13.71
N VAL A 318 -41.24 -19.61 -14.07
CA VAL A 318 -41.92 -20.89 -13.93
C VAL A 318 -42.24 -21.46 -15.31
N CYS A 319 -42.34 -22.78 -15.38
CA CYS A 319 -42.73 -23.48 -16.60
C CYS A 319 -44.23 -23.74 -16.57
N THR A 320 -44.96 -23.14 -17.48
CA THR A 320 -46.40 -23.34 -17.69
C THR A 320 -46.60 -24.31 -18.86
N ASP A 321 -46.16 -25.56 -18.70
CA ASP A 321 -46.42 -26.63 -19.67
C ASP A 321 -47.52 -27.58 -19.12
N ASP A 322 -48.78 -27.16 -19.29
CA ASP A 322 -49.90 -28.09 -19.33
C ASP A 322 -49.85 -28.84 -20.67
N LYS A 323 -49.25 -30.04 -20.66
CA LYS A 323 -49.82 -31.24 -21.31
C LYS A 323 -48.94 -32.46 -21.05
N ILE A 324 -49.50 -33.31 -20.21
CA ILE A 324 -49.29 -34.76 -20.12
C ILE A 324 -49.16 -35.34 -21.52
N GLN A 325 -48.07 -36.06 -21.78
CA GLN A 325 -48.14 -37.27 -22.59
C GLN A 325 -47.07 -38.25 -22.12
N SER A 326 -47.52 -39.15 -21.25
CA SER A 326 -47.06 -40.53 -21.16
C SER A 326 -47.00 -41.14 -22.58
N THR A 327 -45.88 -41.73 -22.96
CA THR A 327 -45.73 -43.17 -23.22
C THR A 327 -44.24 -43.50 -23.31
#